data_AF-A0AA91VG25-F1
#
_entry.id   AF-A0AA91VG25-F1
#
_cell.length_a   1.000
_cell.length_b   1.000
_cell.length_c   1.000
_cell.angle_alpha   90.00
_cell.angle_beta   90.00
_cell.angle_gamma   90.00
#
_symmetry.space_group_name_H-M   'P 1'
#
loop_
_entity.id
_entity.type
_entity.pdbx_description
1 polymer ?
#
loop_
_entity_poly.entity_id
_entity_poly.type
_entity_poly.pdbx_seq_one_letter_code
_entity_poly.pdbx_strand_id
1 'polypeptide(L)'
;MTIGEIIDRLNKRESLAIIAKRLEMSPYTLSKKLRMLGYEYDGEQKKRIFIGEGEEPRHLYLQEAVALQYVKIDYQVLIYEQLQSIYELLQKREGCILLTPENCTEKKKRTFSICTEVLERLDIVSVAKGVHKSRIVEEALKEFLQRYEVSDESYPDK
;
A
#
# COMPACT_ATOMS: atom_id res chain seq x y z
N MET A 1 38.08 12.23 -9.70
CA MET A 1 37.59 13.31 -10.57
C MET A 1 36.22 13.71 -10.06
N THR A 2 36.03 14.99 -9.76
CA THR A 2 34.76 15.51 -9.23
C THR A 2 33.72 15.62 -10.33
N ILE A 3 32.44 15.74 -9.96
CA ILE A 3 31.36 15.92 -10.92
C ILE A 3 31.53 17.24 -11.69
N GLY A 4 31.92 18.32 -11.02
CA GLY A 4 32.19 19.60 -11.67
C GLY A 4 33.25 19.49 -12.77
N GLU A 5 34.36 18.79 -12.50
CA GLU A 5 35.42 18.56 -13.49
C GLU A 5 34.94 17.74 -14.69
N ILE A 6 34.08 16.74 -14.47
CA ILE A 6 33.49 15.93 -15.53
C ILE A 6 32.62 16.78 -16.44
N ILE A 7 31.75 17.60 -15.85
CA ILE A 7 30.82 18.47 -16.59
C ILE A 7 31.59 19.54 -17.36
N ASP A 8 32.59 20.17 -16.74
CA ASP A 8 33.41 21.19 -17.39
C ASP A 8 34.18 20.62 -18.58
N ARG A 9 34.70 19.40 -18.48
CA ARG A 9 35.37 18.70 -19.58
C ARG A 9 34.41 18.34 -20.72
N LEU A 10 33.23 17.83 -20.39
CA LEU A 10 32.18 17.53 -21.37
C LEU A 10 31.74 18.81 -22.12
N ASN A 11 31.57 19.92 -21.40
CA ASN A 11 31.20 21.21 -21.98
C ASN A 11 32.33 21.86 -22.79
N LYS A 12 33.59 21.45 -22.56
CA LYS A 12 34.76 21.79 -23.38
C LYS A 12 34.94 20.88 -24.60
N ARG A 13 33.94 20.07 -24.95
CA ARG A 13 33.93 19.12 -26.09
C ARG A 13 34.88 17.94 -25.94
N GLU A 14 35.35 17.61 -24.73
CA GLU A 14 36.02 16.34 -24.51
C GLU A 14 35.00 15.20 -24.67
N SER A 15 35.40 14.12 -25.35
CA SER A 15 34.45 13.05 -25.66
C SER A 15 34.07 12.27 -24.39
N LEU A 16 32.78 11.95 -24.28
CA LEU A 16 32.24 11.15 -23.18
C LEU A 16 32.99 9.81 -23.02
N ALA A 17 33.41 9.21 -24.14
CA ALA A 17 34.15 7.95 -24.15
C ALA A 17 35.56 8.07 -23.54
N ILE A 18 36.27 9.17 -23.78
CA ILE A 18 37.59 9.41 -23.18
C ILE A 18 37.46 9.60 -21.67
N ILE A 19 36.48 10.38 -21.23
CA ILE A 19 36.22 10.64 -19.81
C ILE A 19 35.79 9.35 -19.09
N ALA A 20 34.92 8.56 -19.70
CA ALA A 20 34.48 7.27 -19.17
C ALA A 20 35.64 6.27 -19.04
N LYS A 21 36.55 6.22 -20.02
CA LYS A 21 37.75 5.39 -19.96
C LYS A 21 38.68 5.77 -18.80
N ARG A 22 38.84 7.07 -18.52
CA ARG A 22 39.64 7.55 -17.36
C ARG A 22 38.99 7.22 -16.00
N LEU A 23 37.67 7.03 -16.00
CA LEU A 23 36.90 6.65 -14.81
C LEU A 23 36.65 5.13 -14.74
N GLU A 24 37.32 4.35 -15.59
CA GLU A 24 37.20 2.88 -15.66
C GLU A 24 35.75 2.38 -15.79
N MET A 25 34.92 3.10 -16.56
CA MET A 25 33.53 2.72 -16.79
C MET A 25 33.11 2.89 -18.25
N SER A 26 31.97 2.27 -18.62
CA SER A 26 31.43 2.45 -19.96
C SER A 26 30.85 3.87 -20.15
N PRO A 27 30.85 4.42 -21.37
CA PRO A 27 30.25 5.73 -21.65
C PRO A 27 28.76 5.78 -21.28
N TYR A 28 28.06 4.66 -21.48
CA TYR A 28 26.66 4.51 -21.07
C TYR A 28 26.49 4.63 -19.56
N THR A 29 27.32 3.93 -18.78
CA THR A 29 27.28 3.98 -17.31
C THR A 29 27.55 5.39 -16.80
N LEU A 30 28.55 6.09 -17.36
CA LEU A 30 28.83 7.49 -17.01
C LEU A 30 27.64 8.39 -17.31
N SER A 31 27.04 8.26 -18.49
CA SER A 31 25.88 9.07 -18.87
C SER A 31 24.66 8.79 -17.99
N LYS A 32 24.41 7.52 -17.64
CA LYS A 32 23.34 7.11 -16.73
C LYS A 32 23.54 7.72 -15.35
N LYS A 33 24.76 7.62 -14.79
CA LYS A 33 25.10 8.22 -13.49
C LYS A 33 24.90 9.73 -13.47
N LEU A 34 25.36 10.44 -14.50
CA LEU A 34 25.16 11.89 -14.60
C LEU A 34 23.66 12.27 -14.67
N ARG A 35 22.84 11.50 -15.39
CA ARG A 35 21.38 11.71 -15.45
C ARG A 35 20.72 11.50 -14.08
N MET A 36 21.10 10.45 -13.35
CA MET A 36 20.59 10.21 -11.99
C MET A 36 20.96 11.34 -11.04
N LEU A 37 22.12 11.96 -11.25
CA LEU A 37 22.57 13.16 -10.52
C LEU A 37 21.91 14.46 -11.01
N GLY A 38 20.90 14.39 -11.89
CA GLY A 38 20.15 15.57 -12.36
C GLY A 38 20.82 16.33 -13.50
N TYR A 39 21.83 15.78 -14.17
CA TYR A 39 22.43 16.43 -15.34
C TYR A 39 21.83 15.94 -16.64
N GLU A 40 21.38 16.87 -17.46
CA GLU A 40 20.86 16.61 -18.81
C GLU A 40 21.64 17.38 -19.87
N TYR A 41 21.54 16.92 -21.11
CA TYR A 41 22.15 17.60 -22.24
C TYR A 41 21.15 18.60 -22.83
N ASP A 42 21.49 19.88 -22.73
CA ASP A 42 20.78 20.95 -23.40
C ASP A 42 21.30 21.08 -24.84
N GLY A 43 20.42 20.78 -25.79
CA GLY A 43 20.70 20.86 -27.23
C GLY A 43 20.82 22.30 -27.75
N GLU A 44 20.22 23.28 -27.07
CA GLU A 44 20.29 24.69 -27.45
C GLU A 44 21.66 25.27 -27.10
N GLN A 45 22.10 25.06 -25.85
CA GLN A 45 23.40 25.53 -25.38
C GLN A 45 24.56 24.59 -25.73
N LYS A 46 24.26 23.40 -26.28
CA LYS A 46 25.21 22.31 -26.58
C LYS A 46 26.05 21.93 -25.36
N LYS A 47 25.46 21.98 -24.17
CA LYS A 47 26.13 21.77 -22.88
C LYS A 47 25.31 20.86 -21.99
N ARG A 48 25.96 20.18 -21.06
CA ARG A 48 25.28 19.53 -19.95
C ARG A 48 25.00 20.56 -18.85
N ILE A 49 23.75 20.62 -18.42
CA ILE A 49 23.23 21.50 -17.38
C ILE A 49 22.60 20.66 -16.26
N PHE A 50 22.58 21.20 -15.05
CA PHE A 50 21.93 20.59 -13.90
C PHE A 50 20.46 21.04 -13.84
N ILE A 51 19.53 20.08 -13.85
CA ILE A 51 18.08 20.24 -13.79
C ILE A 51 17.52 19.62 -12.48
N GLY A 52 18.38 19.05 -11.64
CA GLY A 52 17.97 18.44 -10.37
C GLY A 52 17.49 19.47 -9.34
N GLU A 53 16.75 18.99 -8.35
CA GLU A 53 16.33 19.80 -7.20
C GLU A 53 17.46 19.91 -6.15
N GLY A 54 17.71 21.12 -5.66
CA GLY A 54 18.70 21.40 -4.61
C GLY A 54 20.01 22.01 -5.13
N GLU A 55 21.06 21.92 -4.30
CA GLU A 55 22.39 22.43 -4.64
C GLU A 55 23.10 21.51 -5.65
N GLU A 56 23.70 22.10 -6.68
CA GLU A 56 24.43 21.36 -7.71
C GLU A 56 25.62 20.61 -7.08
N PRO A 57 25.71 19.27 -7.19
CA PRO A 57 26.71 18.46 -6.48
C PRO A 57 28.08 18.49 -7.15
N ARG A 58 28.58 19.66 -7.55
CA ARG A 58 29.84 19.82 -8.29
C ARG A 58 31.06 19.36 -7.51
N HIS A 59 31.03 19.55 -6.19
CA HIS A 59 32.15 19.27 -5.28
C HIS A 59 32.30 17.78 -4.97
N LEU A 60 31.25 16.99 -5.16
CA LEU A 60 31.27 15.56 -4.83
C LEU A 60 32.04 14.75 -5.87
N TYR A 61 32.68 13.68 -5.42
CA TYR A 61 33.19 12.66 -6.32
C TYR A 61 32.03 11.84 -6.90
N LEU A 62 32.13 11.47 -8.18
CA LEU A 62 31.07 10.73 -8.89
C LEU A 62 30.68 9.42 -8.17
N GLN A 63 31.62 8.78 -7.48
CA GLN A 63 31.38 7.55 -6.72
C GLN A 63 30.58 7.79 -5.44
N GLU A 64 30.91 8.86 -4.71
CA GLU A 64 30.25 9.25 -3.45
C GLU A 64 28.83 9.74 -3.70
N ALA A 65 28.64 10.57 -4.73
CA ALA A 65 27.32 11.13 -5.06
C ALA A 65 26.32 10.04 -5.47
N VAL A 66 26.79 8.99 -6.15
CA VAL A 66 25.94 7.83 -6.50
C VAL A 66 25.63 6.99 -5.27
N ALA A 67 26.60 6.78 -4.37
CA ALA A 67 26.37 6.04 -3.13
C ALA A 67 25.33 6.72 -2.22
N LEU A 68 25.36 8.05 -2.11
CA LEU A 68 24.38 8.84 -1.34
C LEU A 68 22.95 8.74 -1.92
N GLN A 69 22.79 8.51 -3.23
CA GLN A 69 21.47 8.29 -3.82
C GLN A 69 20.90 6.90 -3.54
N TYR A 70 21.74 5.86 -3.47
CA TYR A 70 21.30 4.52 -3.08
C TYR A 70 20.80 4.46 -1.63
N VAL A 71 21.31 5.34 -0.77
CA VAL A 71 20.83 5.49 0.61
C VAL A 71 19.47 6.19 0.67
N LYS A 72 19.04 6.90 -0.39
CA LYS A 72 17.99 7.91 -0.22
C LYS A 72 16.57 7.38 -0.02
N ILE A 73 16.20 6.17 -0.45
CA ILE A 73 14.94 5.54 -0.04
C ILE A 73 15.13 4.02 -0.12
N ASP A 74 15.18 3.34 1.02
CA ASP A 74 15.02 1.89 1.04
C ASP A 74 13.53 1.59 0.81
N TYR A 75 13.16 1.52 -0.46
CA TYR A 75 11.79 1.23 -0.85
C TYR A 75 11.30 -0.11 -0.27
N GLN A 76 12.20 -1.05 0.04
CA GLN A 76 11.81 -2.32 0.65
C GLN A 76 11.31 -2.09 2.08
N VAL A 77 12.02 -1.27 2.86
CA VAL A 77 11.62 -0.91 4.23
C VAL A 77 10.32 -0.12 4.23
N LEU A 78 10.20 0.87 3.36
CA LEU A 78 8.98 1.69 3.27
C LEU A 78 7.76 0.85 2.88
N ILE A 79 7.92 -0.05 1.90
CA ILE A 79 6.85 -0.98 1.48
C ILE A 79 6.46 -1.88 2.66
N TYR A 80 7.44 -2.41 3.39
CA TYR A 80 7.19 -3.28 4.53
C TYR A 80 6.41 -2.56 5.65
N GLU A 81 6.79 -1.33 5.99
CA GLU A 81 6.07 -0.51 6.98
C GLU A 81 4.63 -0.21 6.57
N GLN A 82 4.40 0.10 5.29
CA GLN A 82 3.05 0.35 4.78
C GLN A 82 2.19 -0.93 4.80
N LEU A 83 2.75 -2.08 4.40
CA LEU A 83 2.05 -3.37 4.49
C LEU A 83 1.68 -3.72 5.93
N GLN A 84 2.60 -3.51 6.88
CA GLN A 84 2.33 -3.73 8.30
C GLN A 84 1.17 -2.87 8.81
N SER A 85 1.13 -1.59 8.43
CA SER A 85 0.02 -0.69 8.78
C SER A 85 -1.32 -1.17 8.20
N ILE A 86 -1.33 -1.66 6.94
CA ILE A 86 -2.52 -2.22 6.31
C ILE A 86 -3.02 -3.46 7.09
N TYR A 87 -2.13 -4.38 7.44
CA TYR A 87 -2.50 -5.55 8.24
C TYR A 87 -3.13 -5.16 9.59
N GLU A 88 -2.56 -4.19 10.30
CA GLU A 88 -3.12 -3.71 11.56
C GLU A 88 -4.50 -3.06 11.40
N LEU A 89 -4.71 -2.33 10.31
CA LEU A 89 -6.01 -1.71 10.01
C LEU A 89 -7.07 -2.76 9.67
N LEU A 90 -6.70 -3.79 8.92
CA LEU A 90 -7.58 -4.92 8.61
C LEU A 90 -7.92 -5.70 9.88
N GLN A 91 -6.93 -6.01 10.73
CA GLN A 91 -7.15 -6.70 12.00
C GLN A 91 -8.05 -5.90 12.95
N LYS A 92 -7.92 -4.56 12.99
CA LYS A 92 -8.80 -3.68 13.77
C LYS A 92 -10.24 -3.67 13.25
N ARG A 93 -10.46 -3.85 11.94
CA ARG A 93 -11.79 -3.97 11.33
C ARG A 93 -12.40 -5.34 11.56
N GLU A 94 -11.63 -6.40 11.40
CA GLU A 94 -12.05 -7.78 11.67
C GLU A 94 -12.42 -7.97 13.15
N GLY A 95 -11.63 -7.41 14.08
CA GLY A 95 -11.96 -7.40 15.50
C GLY A 95 -13.22 -6.61 15.88
N CYS A 96 -13.72 -5.75 14.98
CA CYS A 96 -14.97 -5.02 15.16
C CYS A 96 -16.18 -5.73 14.53
N ILE A 97 -15.95 -6.62 13.56
CA ILE A 97 -17.00 -7.33 12.81
C ILE A 97 -17.20 -8.76 13.35
N LEU A 98 -16.21 -9.36 14.01
CA LEU A 98 -16.24 -10.75 14.46
C LEU A 98 -15.93 -10.94 15.95
N LEU A 99 -16.65 -10.21 16.80
CA LEU A 99 -16.94 -10.72 18.15
C LEU A 99 -18.36 -11.27 18.15
N THR A 100 -18.59 -12.33 17.39
CA THR A 100 -19.51 -13.39 17.81
C THR A 100 -18.73 -14.27 18.77
N PRO A 101 -18.83 -14.07 20.10
CA PRO A 101 -18.49 -15.14 21.02
C PRO A 101 -19.35 -16.35 20.64
N GLU A 102 -18.72 -17.38 20.06
CA GLU A 102 -19.37 -18.65 19.72
C GLU A 102 -20.01 -19.35 20.92
N ASN A 103 -19.86 -18.82 22.14
CA ASN A 103 -20.59 -19.28 23.33
C ASN A 103 -20.96 -18.12 24.27
N CYS A 104 -21.78 -17.15 23.83
CA CYS A 104 -22.41 -16.22 24.77
C CYS A 104 -23.64 -16.88 25.41
N THR A 105 -23.50 -17.36 26.63
CA THR A 105 -24.62 -17.84 27.46
C THR A 105 -25.47 -16.69 28.02
N GLU A 106 -25.03 -15.44 27.87
CA GLU A 106 -25.72 -14.26 28.39
C GLU A 106 -26.78 -13.73 27.41
N LYS A 107 -28.05 -13.86 27.80
CA LYS A 107 -29.18 -13.33 27.01
C LYS A 107 -29.48 -11.89 27.40
N LYS A 108 -29.29 -10.95 26.47
CA LYS A 108 -29.72 -9.55 26.62
C LYS A 108 -31.15 -9.37 26.09
N LYS A 109 -32.01 -8.71 26.87
CA LYS A 109 -33.39 -8.37 26.47
C LYS A 109 -33.37 -7.15 25.54
N ARG A 110 -34.06 -7.26 24.41
CA ARG A 110 -34.27 -6.17 23.44
C ARG A 110 -35.74 -6.15 23.00
N THR A 111 -36.25 -4.96 22.75
CA THR A 111 -37.62 -4.74 22.28
C THR A 111 -37.56 -4.16 20.87
N PHE A 112 -38.40 -4.68 19.98
CA PHE A 112 -38.50 -4.26 18.59
C PHE A 112 -39.98 -4.29 18.16
N SER A 113 -40.33 -3.51 17.14
CA SER A 113 -41.67 -3.46 16.58
C SER A 113 -41.81 -4.51 15.47
N ILE A 114 -42.91 -5.26 15.47
CA ILE A 114 -43.27 -6.23 14.42
C ILE A 114 -44.73 -6.11 14.05
N CYS A 115 -45.09 -6.53 12.83
CA CYS A 115 -46.47 -6.61 12.38
C CYS A 115 -47.30 -7.54 13.29
N THR A 116 -48.55 -7.14 13.53
CA THR A 116 -49.54 -7.89 14.31
C THR A 116 -49.75 -9.30 13.76
N GLU A 117 -49.89 -9.43 12.44
CA GLU A 117 -50.07 -10.73 11.76
C GLU A 117 -48.91 -11.70 12.01
N VAL A 118 -47.67 -11.18 12.07
CA VAL A 118 -46.48 -12.00 12.32
C VAL A 118 -46.43 -12.43 13.78
N LEU A 119 -46.83 -11.56 14.70
CA LEU A 119 -46.94 -11.89 16.12
C LEU A 119 -48.01 -12.96 16.37
N GLU A 120 -49.17 -12.86 15.74
CA GLU A 120 -50.23 -13.87 15.84
C GLU A 120 -49.76 -15.24 15.33
N ARG A 121 -49.06 -15.27 14.18
CA ARG A 121 -48.46 -16.51 13.66
C ARG A 121 -47.43 -17.09 14.63
N LEU A 122 -46.60 -16.24 15.25
CA LEU A 122 -45.62 -16.67 16.24
C LEU A 122 -46.29 -17.30 17.46
N ASP A 123 -47.43 -16.76 17.89
CA ASP A 123 -48.19 -17.26 19.03
C ASP A 123 -48.78 -18.64 18.74
N ILE A 124 -49.35 -18.84 17.55
CA ILE A 124 -49.84 -20.14 17.10
C ILE A 124 -48.71 -21.17 17.09
N VAL A 125 -47.53 -20.81 16.56
CA VAL A 125 -46.37 -21.72 16.49
C VAL A 125 -45.82 -22.03 17.89
N SER A 126 -45.82 -21.05 18.80
CA SER A 126 -45.40 -21.23 20.19
C SER A 126 -46.28 -22.24 20.92
N VAL A 127 -47.60 -22.13 20.76
CA VAL A 127 -48.58 -23.07 21.34
C VAL A 127 -48.45 -24.45 20.70
N ALA A 128 -48.38 -24.53 19.37
CA ALA A 128 -48.32 -25.81 18.65
C ALA A 128 -47.06 -26.62 18.94
N LYS A 129 -45.91 -25.95 19.09
CA LYS A 129 -44.62 -26.64 19.36
C LYS A 129 -44.28 -26.74 20.85
N GLY A 130 -45.03 -26.08 21.74
CA GLY A 130 -44.70 -25.99 23.16
C GLY A 130 -43.36 -25.29 23.43
N VAL A 131 -42.94 -24.37 22.55
CA VAL A 131 -41.65 -23.67 22.63
C VAL A 131 -41.89 -22.19 22.91
N HIS A 132 -41.06 -21.58 23.76
CA HIS A 132 -41.12 -20.15 24.04
C HIS A 132 -40.82 -19.29 22.80
N LYS A 133 -41.60 -18.21 22.61
CA LYS A 133 -41.45 -17.23 21.52
C LYS A 133 -40.00 -16.74 21.35
N SER A 134 -39.31 -16.49 22.46
CA SER A 134 -37.91 -16.04 22.46
C SER A 134 -36.96 -17.02 21.79
N ARG A 135 -37.16 -18.33 21.98
CA ARG A 135 -36.32 -19.37 21.38
C ARG A 135 -36.59 -19.51 19.89
N ILE A 136 -37.85 -19.41 19.48
CA ILE A 136 -38.25 -19.44 18.06
C ILE A 136 -37.61 -18.25 17.32
N VAL A 137 -37.67 -17.06 17.90
CA VAL A 137 -37.04 -15.86 17.32
C VAL A 137 -35.52 -16.00 17.25
N GLU A 138 -34.89 -16.55 18.29
CA GLU A 138 -33.45 -16.79 18.32
C GLU A 138 -32.99 -17.77 17.23
N GLU A 139 -33.70 -18.88 17.04
CA GLU A 139 -33.41 -19.87 15.99
C GLU A 139 -33.62 -19.29 14.58
N ALA A 140 -34.74 -18.59 14.36
CA ALA A 140 -35.02 -17.94 13.07
C ALA A 140 -33.99 -16.85 12.73
N LEU A 141 -33.54 -16.07 13.72
CA LEU A 141 -32.54 -15.03 13.51
C LEU A 141 -31.16 -15.63 13.19
N LYS A 142 -30.77 -16.73 13.86
CA LYS A 142 -29.54 -17.47 13.54
C LYS A 142 -29.55 -17.98 12.11
N GLU A 143 -30.65 -18.62 11.69
CA GLU A 143 -30.81 -19.12 10.33
C GLU A 143 -30.77 -17.98 9.30
N PHE A 144 -31.41 -16.84 9.60
CA PHE A 144 -31.41 -15.69 8.71
C PHE A 144 -30.01 -15.08 8.54
N LEU A 145 -29.26 -14.90 9.64
CA LEU A 145 -27.92 -14.31 9.60
C LEU A 145 -26.89 -15.20 8.89
N GLN A 146 -26.96 -16.53 9.09
CA GLN A 146 -26.10 -17.50 8.38
C GLN A 146 -26.21 -17.37 6.85
N ARG A 147 -27.37 -16.99 6.31
CA ARG A 147 -27.55 -16.81 4.86
C ARG A 147 -26.79 -15.61 4.29
N TYR A 148 -26.47 -14.61 5.11
CA TYR A 148 -25.70 -13.43 4.70
C TYR A 148 -24.19 -13.61 4.90
N GLU A 149 -23.77 -14.44 5.85
CA GLU A 149 -22.34 -14.75 6.04
C GLU A 149 -21.75 -15.55 4.87
N VAL A 150 -22.56 -16.37 4.18
CA VAL A 150 -22.11 -17.21 3.06
C VAL A 150 -22.08 -16.46 1.71
N SER A 151 -22.75 -15.31 1.59
CA SER A 151 -22.92 -14.61 0.30
C SER A 151 -21.76 -13.71 -0.13
N ASP A 152 -20.78 -13.42 0.74
CA ASP A 152 -19.65 -12.53 0.42
C ASP A 152 -18.41 -13.24 -0.16
N GLU A 153 -18.42 -14.57 -0.32
CA GLU A 153 -17.30 -15.34 -0.92
C GLU A 153 -17.38 -15.54 -2.45
N SER A 154 -18.25 -14.82 -3.18
CA SER A 154 -18.22 -14.88 -4.66
C SER A 154 -17.56 -13.65 -5.28
N TYR A 155 -16.23 -13.60 -5.28
CA TYR A 155 -15.50 -12.85 -6.31
C TYR A 155 -15.09 -13.83 -7.43
N PRO A 156 -15.49 -13.60 -8.69
CA PRO A 156 -14.94 -14.37 -9.80
C PRO A 156 -13.58 -13.78 -10.19
N ASP A 157 -12.57 -14.64 -10.27
CA ASP A 157 -11.31 -14.38 -10.96
C ASP A 157 -11.55 -13.83 -12.37
N LYS A 158 -10.96 -12.67 -12.68
CA LYS A 158 -10.53 -12.28 -14.03
C LYS A 158 -9.28 -11.42 -13.98
#